data_AF-A0A1R2B1K5-F1
#
_entry.id   AF-A0A1R2B1K5-F1
#
_cell.length_a   1.000
_cell.length_b   1.000
_cell.length_c   1.000
_cell.angle_alpha   90.00
_cell.angle_beta   90.00
_cell.angle_gamma   90.00
#
_symmetry.space_group_name_H-M   'P 1'
#
loop_
_entity.id
_entity.type
_entity.pdbx_description
1 polymer ?
#
loop_
_entity_poly.entity_id
_entity_poly.type
_entity_poly.pdbx_seq_one_letter_code
_entity_poly.pdbx_strand_id
1 'polypeptide(L)'
;MDPNQVFAYMFSGVNPYIQQVYPQTWPSVTVEQPSLGKMPVTSKKYHRTWKKNQVEEVFNLTTRFCQTHNRRIEDLSLRDFESIAQNFEQTPEQVMIKVNEINRSGTLRPGIWSQAEDDLLKSVLKKGLEKWGQIANILNKEVHKGLKIRTGKQCKERWNNYLNPEVNRGPWCEEEDIVALENYKIHGNKWSVISKCISNRTESAVKNRIKSLINKIKQDLSTMDDLSVGIDRVIAKKKSNMIKHEIKDSVSPRSGMNYSIASLQNYSPTFSQACMPN
;
A
#
# COMPACT_ATOMS: atom_id res chain seq x y z
N MET A 1 -40.32 -11.92 -12.14
CA MET A 1 -39.90 -11.87 -13.56
C MET A 1 -38.61 -11.07 -13.60
N ASP A 2 -37.56 -11.70 -14.12
CA ASP A 2 -36.15 -11.29 -14.05
C ASP A 2 -35.86 -10.07 -14.96
N PRO A 3 -34.98 -9.12 -14.56
CA PRO A 3 -34.86 -7.79 -15.14
C PRO A 3 -33.61 -7.63 -16.02
N ASN A 4 -33.68 -7.97 -17.32
CA ASN A 4 -32.59 -7.69 -18.26
C ASN A 4 -33.05 -7.32 -19.70
N GLN A 5 -34.04 -6.43 -19.82
CA GLN A 5 -33.97 -5.37 -20.85
C GLN A 5 -33.23 -4.21 -20.15
N VAL A 6 -32.24 -3.54 -20.74
CA VAL A 6 -32.36 -2.67 -21.91
C VAL A 6 -30.96 -2.40 -22.53
N PHE A 7 -30.97 -2.10 -23.84
CA PHE A 7 -29.98 -1.34 -24.63
C PHE A 7 -28.84 -2.10 -25.31
N ALA A 8 -29.10 -2.52 -26.56
CA ALA A 8 -28.13 -2.33 -27.63
C ALA A 8 -28.85 -1.69 -28.82
N TYR A 9 -28.60 -0.38 -28.98
CA TYR A 9 -29.03 0.45 -30.09
C TYR A 9 -28.51 -0.08 -31.43
N MET A 10 -29.37 0.06 -32.44
CA MET A 10 -29.06 0.45 -33.82
C MET A 10 -27.85 -0.19 -34.50
N PHE A 11 -28.13 -1.15 -35.39
CA PHE A 11 -27.70 -1.02 -36.79
C PHE A 11 -28.80 -1.58 -37.70
N SER A 12 -29.72 -0.69 -38.08
CA SER A 12 -30.48 -0.81 -39.31
C SER A 12 -29.49 -0.83 -40.47
N GLY A 13 -29.30 -2.01 -41.06
CA GLY A 13 -28.35 -2.20 -42.14
C GLY A 13 -28.41 -3.64 -42.62
N VAL A 14 -29.54 -4.00 -43.23
CA VAL A 14 -29.70 -5.26 -43.97
C VAL A 14 -28.62 -5.28 -45.05
N ASN A 15 -27.62 -6.16 -44.92
CA ASN A 15 -26.67 -6.44 -45.97
C ASN A 15 -27.40 -7.29 -47.05
N PRO A 16 -27.62 -6.79 -48.26
CA PRO A 16 -28.45 -7.46 -49.27
C PRO A 16 -27.79 -8.68 -49.93
N TYR A 17 -26.62 -9.13 -49.47
CA TYR A 17 -25.89 -10.28 -50.04
C TYR A 17 -25.99 -11.60 -49.26
N ILE A 18 -26.75 -11.66 -48.16
CA ILE A 18 -26.97 -12.92 -47.42
C ILE A 18 -28.32 -13.53 -47.81
N GLN A 19 -28.42 -14.02 -49.04
CA GLN A 19 -29.42 -15.01 -49.46
C GLN A 19 -28.70 -16.22 -50.08
N GLN A 20 -27.92 -16.94 -49.26
CA GLN A 20 -27.47 -18.27 -49.62
C GLN A 20 -27.85 -19.25 -48.51
N VAL A 21 -28.64 -20.24 -48.94
CA VAL A 21 -29.20 -21.34 -48.16
C VAL A 21 -28.04 -22.11 -47.51
N TYR A 22 -27.94 -22.08 -46.18
CA TYR A 22 -27.04 -22.98 -45.46
C TYR A 22 -27.65 -24.40 -45.46
N PRO A 23 -26.95 -25.43 -45.96
CA PRO A 23 -27.44 -26.81 -45.87
C PRO A 23 -27.49 -27.26 -44.40
N GLN A 24 -28.60 -27.87 -44.01
CA GLN A 24 -28.91 -28.24 -42.62
C GLN A 24 -28.14 -29.45 -42.07
N THR A 25 -27.18 -30.02 -42.82
CA THR A 25 -26.29 -31.07 -42.33
C THR A 25 -24.91 -30.97 -42.97
N TRP A 26 -23.86 -31.02 -42.15
CA TRP A 26 -22.48 -31.13 -42.61
C TRP A 26 -22.17 -32.61 -42.89
N PRO A 27 -21.59 -32.98 -44.05
CA PRO A 27 -21.19 -34.36 -44.31
C PRO A 27 -20.01 -34.74 -43.40
N SER A 28 -20.18 -35.80 -42.62
CA SER A 28 -19.13 -36.35 -41.76
C SER A 28 -18.02 -36.96 -42.60
N VAL A 29 -16.91 -36.24 -42.75
CA VAL A 29 -15.64 -36.78 -43.27
C VAL A 29 -14.82 -37.27 -42.08
N THR A 30 -14.64 -38.59 -41.94
CA THR A 30 -13.69 -39.17 -41.00
C THR A 30 -12.27 -38.91 -41.49
N VAL A 31 -11.65 -37.84 -41.00
CA VAL A 31 -10.20 -37.63 -41.13
C VAL A 31 -9.53 -38.44 -40.02
N GLU A 32 -8.88 -39.55 -40.36
CA GLU A 32 -7.99 -40.24 -39.42
C GLU A 32 -6.83 -39.29 -39.08
N GLN A 33 -6.79 -38.81 -37.83
CA GLN A 33 -5.69 -37.99 -37.34
C GLN A 33 -4.51 -38.90 -36.98
N PRO A 34 -3.30 -38.67 -37.51
CA PRO A 34 -2.12 -39.40 -37.08
C PRO A 34 -1.85 -39.13 -35.60
N SER A 35 -1.73 -40.20 -34.81
CA SER A 35 -1.50 -40.12 -33.37
C SER A 35 -0.08 -39.63 -33.06
N LEU A 36 0.07 -38.31 -32.87
CA LEU A 36 1.25 -37.75 -32.23
C LEU A 36 1.29 -38.22 -30.78
N GLY A 37 2.18 -39.18 -30.51
CA GLY A 37 2.47 -39.65 -29.16
C GLY A 37 2.78 -38.46 -28.23
N LYS A 38 2.09 -38.41 -27.09
CA LYS A 38 2.33 -37.39 -26.07
C LYS A 38 3.74 -37.57 -25.54
N MET A 39 4.66 -36.68 -25.91
CA MET A 39 5.94 -36.58 -25.22
C MET A 39 5.67 -36.29 -23.74
N PRO A 40 6.42 -36.90 -22.80
CA PRO A 40 6.25 -36.62 -21.39
C PRO A 40 6.66 -35.17 -21.11
N VAL A 41 5.67 -34.30 -21.00
CA VAL A 41 5.85 -32.95 -20.47
C VAL A 41 6.18 -33.11 -19.00
N THR A 42 7.46 -33.06 -18.66
CA THR A 42 7.88 -32.83 -17.28
C THR A 42 7.50 -31.39 -16.95
N SER A 43 6.25 -31.17 -16.55
CA SER A 43 5.79 -29.84 -16.15
C SER A 43 6.53 -29.49 -14.86
N LYS A 44 7.66 -28.77 -14.98
CA LYS A 44 8.31 -28.15 -13.83
C LYS A 44 7.26 -27.28 -13.15
N LYS A 45 6.92 -27.61 -11.91
CA LYS A 45 5.86 -26.98 -11.14
C LYS A 45 6.10 -25.46 -11.10
N TYR A 46 5.13 -24.71 -11.59
CA TYR A 46 5.17 -23.25 -11.69
C TYR A 46 5.34 -22.59 -10.32
N HIS A 47 6.45 -21.86 -10.12
CA HIS A 47 6.67 -21.03 -8.94
C HIS A 47 6.39 -19.55 -9.25
N ARG A 48 5.23 -19.05 -8.79
CA ARG A 48 4.76 -17.67 -9.00
C ARG A 48 5.57 -16.61 -8.23
N THR A 49 6.37 -17.01 -7.25
CA THR A 49 7.05 -16.11 -6.31
C THR A 49 8.56 -16.34 -6.30
N TRP A 50 9.32 -15.31 -6.66
CA TRP A 50 10.77 -15.28 -6.54
C TRP A 50 11.20 -15.16 -5.07
N LYS A 51 12.10 -16.02 -4.61
CA LYS A 51 12.73 -15.88 -3.28
C LYS A 51 13.80 -14.78 -3.31
N LYS A 52 14.06 -14.10 -2.18
CA LYS A 52 15.02 -12.97 -2.09
C LYS A 52 16.41 -13.36 -2.62
N ASN A 53 16.93 -14.50 -2.15
CA ASN A 53 18.21 -15.05 -2.59
C ASN A 53 18.26 -15.36 -4.10
N GLN A 54 17.17 -15.88 -4.68
CA GLN A 54 17.09 -16.13 -6.12
C GLN A 54 17.19 -14.83 -6.92
N VAL A 55 16.51 -13.77 -6.48
CA VAL A 55 16.56 -12.46 -7.15
C VAL A 55 17.96 -11.85 -7.08
N GLU A 56 18.60 -11.92 -5.90
CA GLU A 56 20.00 -11.47 -5.73
C GLU A 56 20.96 -12.27 -6.61
N GLU A 57 20.81 -13.58 -6.65
CA GLU A 57 21.68 -14.46 -7.43
C GLU A 57 21.53 -14.23 -8.94
N VAL A 58 20.29 -14.12 -9.44
CA VAL A 58 20.04 -13.74 -10.84
C VAL A 58 20.76 -12.44 -11.17
N PHE A 59 20.61 -11.41 -10.33
CA PHE A 59 21.21 -10.11 -10.60
C PHE A 59 22.75 -10.15 -10.54
N ASN A 60 23.32 -10.89 -9.59
CA ASN A 60 24.77 -11.07 -9.48
C ASN A 60 25.34 -11.80 -10.70
N LEU A 61 24.69 -12.88 -11.15
CA LEU A 61 25.09 -13.65 -12.32
C LEU A 61 24.99 -12.81 -13.59
N THR A 62 23.90 -12.07 -13.78
CA THR A 62 23.77 -11.14 -14.90
C THR A 62 24.84 -10.05 -14.86
N THR A 63 25.12 -9.47 -13.70
CA THR A 63 26.15 -8.44 -13.56
C THR A 63 27.53 -8.99 -13.92
N ARG A 64 27.86 -10.19 -13.44
CA ARG A 64 29.11 -10.89 -13.80
C ARG A 64 29.17 -11.19 -15.30
N PHE A 65 28.08 -11.67 -15.88
CA PHE A 65 27.99 -11.95 -17.32
C PHE A 65 28.23 -10.68 -18.15
N CYS A 66 27.63 -9.56 -17.77
CA CYS A 66 27.87 -8.27 -18.39
C CYS A 66 29.34 -7.84 -18.28
N GLN A 67 29.97 -8.02 -17.12
CA GLN A 67 31.38 -7.68 -16.90
C GLN A 67 32.32 -8.53 -17.76
N THR A 68 32.10 -9.84 -17.82
CA THR A 68 32.97 -10.75 -18.58
C THR A 68 32.87 -10.54 -20.09
N HIS A 69 31.69 -10.16 -20.59
CA HIS A 69 31.47 -9.92 -22.02
C HIS A 69 31.58 -8.43 -22.40
N ASN A 70 31.84 -7.54 -21.44
CA ASN A 70 31.86 -6.10 -21.62
C ASN A 70 30.61 -5.54 -22.32
N ARG A 71 29.42 -6.02 -21.90
CA ARG A 71 28.11 -5.65 -22.44
C ARG A 71 27.23 -5.00 -21.38
N ARG A 72 26.29 -4.16 -21.79
CA ARG A 72 25.28 -3.60 -20.87
C ARG A 72 24.14 -4.60 -20.67
N ILE A 73 23.44 -4.49 -19.53
CA ILE A 73 22.26 -5.32 -19.23
C ILE A 73 21.18 -5.14 -20.30
N GLU A 74 21.02 -3.92 -20.81
CA GLU A 74 20.04 -3.56 -21.85
C GLU A 74 20.28 -4.29 -23.18
N ASP A 75 21.53 -4.69 -23.44
CA ASP A 75 21.92 -5.30 -24.71
C ASP A 75 21.74 -6.82 -24.71
N LEU A 76 21.44 -7.44 -23.55
CA LEU A 76 21.37 -8.89 -23.42
C LEU A 76 20.17 -9.48 -24.16
N SER A 77 20.45 -10.51 -24.95
CA SER A 77 19.46 -11.28 -25.70
C SER A 77 18.94 -12.47 -24.90
N LEU A 78 17.85 -13.10 -25.36
CA LEU A 78 17.31 -14.30 -24.71
C LEU A 78 18.35 -15.45 -24.63
N ARG A 79 19.22 -15.59 -25.63
CA ARG A 79 20.31 -16.57 -25.64
C ARG A 79 21.33 -16.32 -24.53
N ASP A 80 21.61 -15.06 -24.21
CA ASP A 80 22.48 -14.72 -23.09
C ASP A 80 21.83 -15.20 -21.76
N PHE A 81 20.52 -15.03 -21.63
CA PHE A 81 19.77 -15.52 -20.48
C PHE A 81 19.64 -17.03 -20.39
N GLU A 82 19.76 -17.78 -21.48
CA GLU A 82 19.86 -19.26 -21.43
C GLU A 82 21.09 -19.70 -20.63
N SER A 83 22.21 -18.99 -20.79
CA SER A 83 23.44 -19.28 -20.03
C SER A 83 23.33 -18.85 -18.55
N ILE A 84 22.66 -17.72 -18.29
CA ILE A 84 22.46 -17.20 -16.93
C ILE A 84 21.46 -18.06 -16.14
N ALA A 85 20.43 -18.59 -16.80
CA ALA A 85 19.33 -19.33 -16.19
C ALA A 85 19.61 -20.82 -15.95
N GLN A 86 20.78 -21.35 -16.32
CA GLN A 86 21.07 -22.80 -16.30
C GLN A 86 20.76 -23.49 -14.96
N ASN A 87 21.03 -22.82 -13.85
CA ASN A 87 20.84 -23.36 -12.50
C ASN A 87 19.55 -22.87 -11.81
N PHE A 88 18.65 -22.24 -12.56
CA PHE A 88 17.38 -21.76 -12.03
C PHE A 88 16.23 -22.69 -12.44
N GLU A 89 15.24 -22.76 -11.56
CA GLU A 89 13.97 -23.44 -11.87
C GLU A 89 13.12 -22.62 -12.85
N GLN A 90 13.39 -21.32 -12.95
CA GLN A 90 12.71 -20.37 -13.83
C GLN A 90 13.22 -20.46 -15.27
N THR A 91 12.36 -20.13 -16.24
CA THR A 91 12.78 -20.12 -17.65
C THR A 91 13.68 -18.91 -17.96
N PRO A 92 14.54 -18.97 -18.99
CA PRO A 92 15.37 -17.86 -19.42
C PRO A 92 14.59 -16.55 -19.63
N GLU A 93 13.38 -16.63 -20.19
CA GLU A 93 12.49 -15.48 -20.40
C GLU A 93 12.07 -14.85 -19.07
N GLN A 94 11.77 -15.68 -18.06
CA GLN A 94 11.38 -15.20 -16.73
C GLN A 94 12.55 -14.51 -16.03
N VAL A 95 13.75 -15.07 -16.14
CA VAL A 95 14.98 -14.46 -15.62
C VAL A 95 15.22 -13.11 -16.29
N MET A 96 15.10 -13.04 -17.63
CA MET A 96 15.22 -11.80 -18.39
C MET A 96 14.20 -10.74 -17.96
N ILE A 97 12.91 -11.12 -17.88
CA ILE A 97 11.84 -10.21 -17.40
C ILE A 97 12.20 -9.69 -16.01
N LYS A 98 12.69 -10.57 -15.13
CA LYS A 98 13.01 -10.20 -13.75
C LYS A 98 14.18 -9.23 -13.67
N VAL A 99 15.24 -9.47 -14.44
CA VAL A 99 16.39 -8.56 -14.55
C VAL A 99 15.97 -7.20 -15.12
N ASN A 100 15.15 -7.19 -16.17
CA ASN A 100 14.67 -5.94 -16.78
C ASN A 100 13.73 -5.16 -15.83
N GLU A 101 12.93 -5.85 -15.01
CA GLU A 101 12.17 -5.23 -13.92
C GLU A 101 13.10 -4.55 -12.90
N ILE A 102 14.17 -5.24 -12.47
CA ILE A 102 15.17 -4.70 -11.54
C ILE A 102 15.91 -3.51 -12.16
N ASN A 103 16.32 -3.61 -13.42
CA ASN A 103 17.02 -2.54 -14.13
C ASN A 103 16.14 -1.28 -14.27
N ARG A 104 14.86 -1.44 -14.64
CA ARG A 104 13.90 -0.32 -14.75
C ARG A 104 13.56 0.30 -13.40
N SER A 105 13.32 -0.52 -12.37
CA SER A 105 12.99 -0.04 -11.03
C SER A 105 14.20 0.53 -10.29
N GLY A 106 15.42 0.18 -10.73
CA GLY A 106 16.66 0.51 -10.04
C GLY A 106 16.80 -0.15 -8.67
N THR A 107 15.90 -1.09 -8.31
CA THR A 107 15.92 -1.77 -7.02
C THR A 107 15.59 -3.26 -7.10
N LEU A 108 16.34 -4.05 -6.34
CA LEU A 108 16.02 -5.43 -6.00
C LEU A 108 14.86 -5.45 -4.99
N ARG A 109 13.97 -6.45 -5.10
CA ARG A 109 12.69 -6.51 -4.35
C ARG A 109 12.89 -6.07 -2.88
N PRO A 110 12.30 -4.94 -2.46
CA PRO A 110 12.43 -4.46 -1.10
C PRO A 110 11.72 -5.40 -0.14
N GLY A 111 12.45 -5.99 0.80
CA GLY A 111 11.89 -6.81 1.87
C GLY A 111 11.29 -5.98 3.01
N ILE A 112 10.89 -6.66 4.09
CA ILE A 112 10.58 -6.03 5.37
C ILE A 112 11.80 -5.25 5.86
N TRP A 113 11.60 -4.09 6.48
CA TRP A 113 12.68 -3.33 7.11
C TRP A 113 13.29 -4.12 8.26
N SER A 114 14.58 -4.38 8.20
CA SER A 114 15.33 -5.02 9.27
C SER A 114 15.78 -4.01 10.31
N GLN A 115 16.05 -4.48 11.53
CA GLN A 115 16.54 -3.62 12.62
C GLN A 115 17.87 -2.93 12.24
N ALA A 116 18.77 -3.64 11.56
CA ALA A 116 20.02 -3.08 11.06
C ALA A 116 19.79 -1.92 10.06
N GLU A 117 18.77 -2.02 9.19
CA GLU A 117 18.39 -0.92 8.30
C GLU A 117 17.87 0.28 9.08
N ASP A 118 17.01 0.06 10.08
CA ASP A 118 16.42 1.12 10.88
C ASP A 118 17.47 1.83 11.75
N ASP A 119 18.40 1.08 12.36
CA ASP A 119 19.47 1.62 13.21
C ASP A 119 20.45 2.45 12.37
N LEU A 120 20.82 1.95 11.18
CA LEU A 120 21.64 2.71 10.26
C LEU A 120 20.93 3.99 9.80
N LEU A 121 19.64 3.90 9.44
CA LEU A 121 18.84 5.05 9.02
C LEU A 121 18.79 6.13 10.12
N LYS A 122 18.55 5.74 11.37
CA LYS A 122 18.61 6.64 12.55
C LYS A 122 19.99 7.27 12.72
N SER A 123 21.05 6.46 12.65
CA SER A 123 22.42 6.93 12.86
C SER A 123 22.87 7.93 11.79
N VAL A 124 22.49 7.72 10.53
CA VAL A 124 22.83 8.59 9.40
C VAL A 124 22.11 9.92 9.51
N LEU A 125 20.83 9.92 9.91
CA LEU A 125 20.06 11.14 10.15
C LEU A 125 20.57 11.93 11.36
N LYS A 126 20.98 11.24 12.44
CA LYS A 126 21.61 11.88 13.60
C LYS A 126 22.93 12.61 13.25
N LYS A 127 23.63 12.14 12.21
CA LYS A 127 24.84 12.77 11.68
C LYS A 127 24.55 13.98 10.76
N GLY A 128 23.29 14.35 10.56
CA GLY A 128 22.88 15.51 9.75
C GLY A 128 22.84 15.26 8.24
N LEU A 129 22.87 13.99 7.79
CA LEU A 129 22.67 13.68 6.37
C LEU A 129 21.17 13.67 6.04
N GLU A 130 20.69 14.69 5.33
CA GLU A 130 19.26 14.81 5.01
C GLU A 130 18.89 14.41 3.56
N LYS A 131 19.90 14.19 2.71
CA LYS A 131 19.67 13.80 1.31
C LYS A 131 19.32 12.32 1.23
N TRP A 132 18.03 12.01 1.20
CA TRP A 132 17.48 10.64 1.16
C TRP A 132 18.13 9.70 0.14
N GLY A 133 18.53 10.20 -1.04
CA GLY A 133 19.24 9.39 -2.04
C GLY A 133 20.63 8.94 -1.57
N GLN A 134 21.38 9.80 -0.88
CA GLN A 134 22.67 9.45 -0.29
C GLN A 134 22.50 8.47 0.87
N ILE A 135 21.47 8.66 1.69
CA ILE A 135 21.12 7.74 2.78
C ILE A 135 20.83 6.34 2.23
N ALA A 136 20.04 6.27 1.15
CA ALA A 136 19.75 5.00 0.50
C ALA A 136 21.02 4.32 -0.06
N ASN A 137 21.96 5.09 -0.63
CA ASN A 137 23.23 4.55 -1.11
C ASN A 137 24.08 3.98 0.03
N ILE A 138 24.16 4.69 1.16
CA ILE A 138 24.87 4.20 2.37
C ILE A 138 24.21 2.91 2.86
N LEU A 139 22.88 2.90 2.99
CA LEU A 139 22.14 1.74 3.47
C LEU A 139 22.31 0.52 2.54
N ASN A 140 22.24 0.74 1.23
CA ASN A 140 22.48 -0.31 0.24
C ASN A 140 23.92 -0.83 0.27
N LYS A 141 24.91 0.04 0.53
CA LYS A 141 26.32 -0.35 0.63
C LYS A 141 26.58 -1.19 1.89
N GLU A 142 26.17 -0.69 3.05
CA GLU A 142 26.52 -1.28 4.35
C GLU A 142 25.66 -2.52 4.69
N VAL A 143 24.36 -2.48 4.40
CA VAL A 143 23.44 -3.59 4.77
C VAL A 143 23.23 -4.57 3.62
N HIS A 144 23.13 -4.06 2.39
CA HIS A 144 22.77 -4.86 1.21
C HIS A 144 23.98 -5.18 0.32
N LYS A 145 25.21 -5.03 0.82
CA LYS A 145 26.46 -5.37 0.10
C LYS A 145 26.60 -4.66 -1.26
N GLY A 146 26.12 -3.42 -1.35
CA GLY A 146 26.12 -2.62 -2.57
C GLY A 146 24.93 -2.86 -3.51
N LEU A 147 24.07 -3.83 -3.20
CA LEU A 147 22.86 -4.08 -3.96
C LEU A 147 21.85 -2.95 -3.71
N LYS A 148 21.36 -2.32 -4.78
CA LYS A 148 20.32 -1.31 -4.67
C LYS A 148 19.01 -1.98 -4.27
N ILE A 149 18.68 -2.04 -2.98
CA ILE A 149 17.42 -2.64 -2.48
C ILE A 149 16.44 -1.55 -2.02
N ARG A 150 16.96 -0.49 -1.39
CA ARG A 150 16.16 0.65 -0.92
C ARG A 150 16.38 1.88 -1.78
N THR A 151 15.31 2.63 -1.99
CA THR A 151 15.33 3.97 -2.60
C THR A 151 15.29 5.06 -1.53
N GLY A 152 15.70 6.27 -1.89
CA GLY A 152 15.55 7.44 -1.01
C GLY A 152 14.11 7.71 -0.60
N LYS A 153 13.15 7.49 -1.53
CA LYS A 153 11.72 7.60 -1.22
C LYS A 153 11.30 6.65 -0.10
N GLN A 154 11.75 5.39 -0.16
CA GLN A 154 11.46 4.39 0.88
C GLN A 154 12.11 4.76 2.20
N CYS A 155 13.35 5.27 2.19
CA CYS A 155 14.03 5.72 3.41
C CYS A 155 13.26 6.88 4.07
N LYS A 156 12.82 7.87 3.26
CA LYS A 156 12.00 9.00 3.73
C LYS A 156 10.68 8.51 4.33
N GLU A 157 9.99 7.63 3.63
CA GLU A 157 8.72 7.07 4.09
C GLU A 157 8.89 6.28 5.39
N ARG A 158 9.96 5.48 5.49
CA ARG A 158 10.28 4.72 6.71
C ARG A 158 10.52 5.65 7.89
N TRP A 159 11.32 6.70 7.69
CA TRP A 159 11.57 7.69 8.73
C TRP A 159 10.29 8.38 9.18
N ASN A 160 9.59 9.02 8.23
CA ASN A 160 8.42 9.84 8.52
C ASN A 160 7.27 9.06 9.15
N ASN A 161 7.12 7.76 8.82
CA ASN A 161 6.01 6.97 9.33
C ASN A 161 6.37 6.17 10.59
N TYR A 162 7.61 5.72 10.74
CA TYR A 162 7.96 4.69 11.72
C TYR A 162 9.14 5.02 12.63
N LEU A 163 10.11 5.85 12.22
CA LEU A 163 11.32 6.06 13.01
C LEU A 163 11.44 7.46 13.61
N ASN A 164 10.79 8.48 13.06
CA ASN A 164 10.86 9.83 13.62
C ASN A 164 10.30 9.85 15.06
N PRO A 165 11.08 10.24 16.08
CA PRO A 165 10.61 10.30 17.46
C PRO A 165 9.44 11.28 17.66
N GLU A 166 9.34 12.34 16.85
CA GLU A 166 8.27 13.34 16.95
C GLU A 166 6.89 12.80 16.56
N VAL A 167 6.83 11.63 15.92
CA VAL A 167 5.57 11.01 15.51
C VAL A 167 4.95 10.29 16.69
N ASN A 168 3.74 10.72 17.07
CA ASN A 168 2.92 10.06 18.06
C ASN A 168 2.37 8.73 17.50
N ARG A 169 2.75 7.63 18.15
CA ARG A 169 2.30 6.26 17.85
C ARG A 169 1.44 5.65 18.95
N GLY A 170 1.12 6.45 19.98
CA GLY A 170 0.24 6.07 21.07
C GLY A 170 -1.22 5.85 20.62
N PRO A 171 -2.10 5.44 21.55
CA PRO A 171 -3.51 5.26 21.26
C PRO A 171 -4.14 6.57 20.75
N TRP A 172 -5.22 6.45 19.97
CA TRP A 172 -5.99 7.61 19.50
C TRP A 172 -6.89 8.12 20.62
N CYS A 173 -6.79 9.40 20.94
CA CYS A 173 -7.66 10.05 21.91
C CYS A 173 -9.00 10.50 21.25
N GLU A 174 -10.01 10.78 22.07
CA GLU A 174 -11.34 11.13 21.55
C GLU A 174 -11.32 12.49 20.83
N GLU A 175 -10.50 13.42 21.31
CA GLU A 175 -10.21 14.73 20.74
C GLU A 175 -9.65 14.58 19.31
N GLU A 176 -8.64 13.73 19.13
CA GLU A 176 -8.04 13.45 17.82
C GLU A 176 -9.07 12.87 16.85
N ASP A 177 -9.93 11.97 17.31
CA ASP A 177 -10.99 11.38 16.48
C ASP A 177 -12.03 12.41 16.04
N ILE A 178 -12.42 13.31 16.96
CA ILE A 178 -13.37 14.39 16.67
C ILE A 178 -12.78 15.30 15.58
N VAL A 179 -11.56 15.79 15.78
CA VAL A 179 -10.87 16.66 14.81
C VAL A 179 -10.70 15.95 13.47
N ALA A 180 -10.33 14.67 13.47
CA ALA A 180 -10.18 13.88 12.25
C ALA A 180 -11.48 13.76 11.45
N LEU A 181 -12.60 13.48 12.13
CA LEU A 181 -13.90 13.32 11.49
C LEU A 181 -14.47 14.65 11.00
N GLU A 182 -14.36 15.73 11.79
CA GLU A 182 -14.79 17.07 11.39
C GLU A 182 -14.04 17.54 10.14
N ASN A 183 -12.71 17.39 10.12
CA ASN A 183 -11.89 17.75 8.96
C ASN A 183 -12.16 16.83 7.75
N TYR A 184 -12.48 15.56 7.97
CA TYR A 184 -12.87 14.65 6.89
C TYR A 184 -14.19 15.07 6.23
N LYS A 185 -15.18 15.56 6.98
CA LYS A 185 -16.41 16.11 6.39
C LYS A 185 -16.15 17.31 5.49
N ILE A 186 -15.21 18.18 5.87
CA ILE A 186 -14.89 19.40 5.12
C ILE A 186 -14.00 19.12 3.90
N HIS A 187 -12.98 18.28 4.08
CA HIS A 187 -11.90 18.12 3.10
C HIS A 187 -11.91 16.77 2.36
N GLY A 188 -12.69 15.79 2.81
CA GLY A 188 -12.70 14.44 2.26
C GLY A 188 -11.34 13.74 2.36
N ASN A 189 -10.88 13.13 1.27
CA ASN A 189 -9.65 12.31 1.25
C ASN A 189 -8.34 13.13 1.21
N LYS A 190 -8.35 14.40 1.60
CA LYS A 190 -7.15 15.26 1.62
C LYS A 190 -6.32 15.03 2.90
N TRP A 191 -5.76 13.84 3.04
CA TRP A 191 -5.07 13.39 4.25
C TRP A 191 -3.90 14.28 4.68
N SER A 192 -3.17 14.85 3.73
CA SER A 192 -2.06 15.78 4.00
C SER A 192 -2.52 17.10 4.63
N VAL A 193 -3.77 17.51 4.39
CA VAL A 193 -4.39 18.68 5.05
C VAL A 193 -4.85 18.26 6.44
N ILE A 194 -5.59 17.16 6.54
CA ILE A 194 -6.16 16.68 7.81
C ILE A 194 -5.06 16.36 8.83
N SER A 195 -3.95 15.77 8.40
CA SER A 195 -2.81 15.48 9.29
C SER A 195 -2.11 16.72 9.83
N LYS A 196 -2.22 17.88 9.18
CA LYS A 196 -1.71 19.14 9.74
C LYS A 196 -2.61 19.68 10.86
N CYS A 197 -3.89 19.31 10.87
CA CYS A 197 -4.83 19.67 11.91
C CYS A 197 -4.71 18.79 13.16
N ILE A 198 -4.01 17.65 13.07
CA ILE A 198 -3.83 16.68 14.15
C ILE A 198 -2.34 16.62 14.47
N SER A 199 -1.91 17.34 15.51
CA SER A 199 -0.49 17.44 15.87
C SER A 199 0.15 16.06 16.06
N ASN A 200 1.36 15.89 15.53
CA ASN A 200 2.22 14.71 15.72
C ASN A 200 1.67 13.38 15.14
N ARG A 201 0.61 13.39 14.31
CA ARG A 201 0.15 12.21 13.57
C ARG A 201 0.55 12.26 12.10
N THR A 202 0.89 11.11 11.52
CA THR A 202 1.27 11.01 10.11
C THR A 202 0.05 10.92 9.21
N GLU A 203 0.19 11.36 7.95
CA GLU A 203 -0.84 11.23 6.92
C GLU A 203 -1.41 9.80 6.83
N SER A 204 -0.52 8.80 6.87
CA SER A 204 -0.91 7.39 6.85
C SER A 204 -1.68 6.97 8.10
N ALA A 205 -1.28 7.43 9.29
CA ALA A 205 -1.99 7.13 10.53
C ALA A 205 -3.41 7.72 10.50
N VAL A 206 -3.54 8.99 10.09
CA VAL A 206 -4.83 9.70 9.96
C VAL A 206 -5.76 9.02 8.97
N LYS A 207 -5.25 8.71 7.76
CA LYS A 207 -6.01 7.96 6.75
C LYS A 207 -6.53 6.63 7.29
N ASN A 208 -5.66 5.86 7.96
CA ASN A 208 -6.03 4.55 8.49
C ASN A 208 -7.07 4.68 9.61
N ARG A 209 -6.92 5.68 10.47
CA ARG A 209 -7.87 5.93 11.55
C ARG A 209 -9.24 6.30 11.01
N ILE A 210 -9.31 7.28 10.10
CA ILE A 210 -10.57 7.72 9.51
C ILE A 210 -11.24 6.55 8.77
N LYS A 211 -10.50 5.78 7.98
CA LYS A 211 -11.05 4.57 7.34
C LYS A 211 -11.66 3.59 8.35
N SER A 212 -10.98 3.36 9.47
CA SER A 212 -11.49 2.50 10.54
C SER A 212 -12.79 3.05 11.14
N LEU A 213 -12.83 4.36 11.44
CA LEU A 213 -14.02 5.02 11.99
C LEU A 213 -15.20 4.98 11.00
N ILE A 214 -14.95 5.32 9.74
CA ILE A 214 -15.96 5.32 8.68
C ILE A 214 -16.51 3.92 8.43
N ASN A 215 -15.66 2.88 8.44
CA ASN A 215 -16.13 1.51 8.27
C ASN A 215 -17.03 1.07 9.43
N LYS A 216 -16.71 1.46 10.68
CA LYS A 216 -17.58 1.21 11.83
C LYS A 216 -18.92 1.94 11.70
N ILE A 217 -18.88 3.22 11.33
CA ILE A 217 -20.09 4.02 11.08
C ILE A 217 -20.96 3.34 10.02
N LYS A 218 -20.38 2.86 8.92
CA LYS A 218 -21.12 2.14 7.86
C LYS A 218 -21.74 0.82 8.32
N GLN A 219 -21.15 0.15 9.31
CA GLN A 219 -21.74 -1.06 9.89
C GLN A 219 -22.93 -0.74 10.80
N ASP A 220 -22.88 0.40 11.50
CA ASP A 220 -23.93 0.85 12.41
C ASP A 220 -25.05 1.66 11.72
N LEU A 221 -24.84 2.08 10.46
CA LEU A 221 -25.80 2.84 9.65
C LEU A 221 -26.92 1.92 9.14
N SER A 222 -28.16 2.36 9.29
CA SER A 222 -29.30 1.74 8.62
C SER A 222 -29.27 2.08 7.12
N THR A 223 -29.93 1.27 6.28
CA THR A 223 -29.86 1.33 4.80
C THR A 223 -30.29 2.66 4.16
N MET A 224 -30.80 3.61 4.95
CA MET A 224 -31.36 4.89 4.50
C MET A 224 -30.61 6.13 5.03
N ASP A 225 -29.64 5.96 5.93
CA ASP A 225 -28.95 7.09 6.58
C ASP A 225 -27.71 7.53 5.77
N ASP A 226 -27.59 8.84 5.53
CA ASP A 226 -26.40 9.43 4.90
C ASP A 226 -25.17 9.31 5.82
N LEU A 227 -24.00 9.06 5.22
CA LEU A 227 -22.74 8.91 5.93
C LEU A 227 -22.40 10.14 6.78
N SER A 228 -22.79 11.34 6.34
CA SER A 228 -22.61 12.58 7.10
C SER A 228 -23.32 12.53 8.45
N VAL A 229 -24.55 12.02 8.49
CA VAL A 229 -25.35 11.89 9.72
C VAL A 229 -24.72 10.87 10.67
N GLY A 230 -24.20 9.76 10.13
CA GLY A 230 -23.46 8.77 10.90
C GLY A 230 -22.20 9.35 11.55
N ILE A 231 -21.47 10.19 10.82
CA ILE A 231 -20.28 10.89 11.33
C ILE A 231 -20.67 11.84 12.47
N ASP A 232 -21.72 12.66 12.29
CA ASP A 232 -22.18 13.62 13.31
C ASP A 232 -22.59 12.93 14.61
N ARG A 233 -23.28 11.78 14.51
CA ARG A 233 -23.65 10.97 15.68
C ARG A 233 -22.42 10.51 16.47
N VAL A 234 -21.38 10.04 15.78
CA VAL A 234 -20.13 9.60 16.42
C VAL A 234 -19.37 10.77 17.04
N ILE A 235 -19.30 11.92 16.36
CA ILE A 235 -18.69 13.14 16.92
C ILE A 235 -19.41 13.55 18.21
N ALA A 236 -20.74 13.62 18.20
CA ALA A 236 -21.53 14.00 19.37
C ALA A 236 -21.32 13.04 20.55
N LYS A 237 -21.29 11.72 20.26
CA LYS A 237 -21.02 10.69 21.28
C LYS A 237 -19.64 10.87 21.92
N LYS A 238 -18.61 11.11 21.11
CA LYS A 238 -17.23 11.34 21.59
C LYS A 238 -17.12 12.63 22.39
N LYS A 239 -17.73 13.74 21.95
CA LYS A 239 -17.79 14.99 22.73
C LYS A 239 -18.43 14.78 24.11
N SER A 240 -19.51 14.01 24.18
CA SER A 240 -20.16 13.69 25.47
C SER A 240 -19.28 12.85 26.39
N ASN A 241 -18.54 11.88 25.86
CA ASN A 241 -17.62 11.06 26.64
C ASN A 241 -16.45 11.88 27.21
N MET A 242 -15.87 12.76 26.40
CA MET A 242 -14.82 13.68 26.81
C MET A 242 -15.25 14.56 28.00
N ILE A 243 -16.43 15.19 27.91
CA ILE A 243 -17.00 16.00 29.02
C ILE A 243 -17.20 15.16 30.29
N LYS A 244 -17.65 13.90 30.16
CA LYS A 244 -17.82 13.01 31.32
C LYS A 244 -16.49 12.65 31.98
N HIS A 245 -15.42 12.52 31.20
CA HIS A 245 -14.07 12.25 31.73
C HIS A 245 -13.55 13.47 32.50
N GLU A 246 -13.70 14.67 31.97
CA GLU A 246 -13.29 15.93 32.62
C GLU A 246 -14.04 16.20 33.93
N ILE A 247 -15.36 15.92 33.98
CA ILE A 247 -16.15 16.03 35.22
C ILE A 247 -15.66 15.02 36.27
N LYS A 248 -15.23 13.83 35.86
CA LYS A 248 -14.73 12.81 36.79
C LYS A 248 -13.36 13.18 37.37
N ASP A 249 -12.49 13.80 36.59
CA ASP A 249 -11.15 14.20 37.02
C ASP A 249 -11.15 15.47 37.88
N SER A 250 -12.15 16.35 37.71
CA SER A 250 -12.33 17.58 38.51
C SER A 250 -12.95 17.33 39.90
N VAL A 251 -13.61 16.18 40.10
CA VAL A 251 -14.15 15.78 41.41
C VAL A 251 -13.08 15.01 42.17
N SER A 252 -12.09 15.73 42.71
CA SER A 252 -11.26 15.22 43.81
C SER A 252 -12.14 15.12 45.08
N PRO A 253 -12.04 14.07 45.93
CA PRO A 253 -12.92 13.88 47.09
C PRO A 253 -12.75 14.89 48.24
N ARG A 254 -12.20 16.09 48.01
CA ARG A 254 -11.99 17.09 49.06
C ARG A 254 -12.63 18.43 48.70
N SER A 255 -13.51 18.85 49.60
CA SER A 255 -14.25 20.10 49.70
C SER A 255 -15.48 20.23 48.80
N GLY A 256 -16.65 20.08 49.44
CA GLY A 256 -17.95 20.33 48.85
C GLY A 256 -18.20 21.82 48.63
N MET A 257 -17.90 22.30 47.42
CA MET A 257 -18.42 23.56 46.91
C MET A 257 -19.04 23.32 45.53
N ASN A 258 -20.34 23.61 45.43
CA ASN A 258 -21.12 23.47 44.21
C ASN A 258 -20.71 24.57 43.22
N TYR A 259 -19.99 24.22 42.16
CA TYR A 259 -19.74 25.13 41.04
C TYR A 259 -20.87 25.03 40.01
N SER A 260 -21.45 26.18 39.67
CA SER A 260 -22.49 26.31 38.64
C SER A 260 -21.90 26.18 37.22
N ILE A 261 -22.64 25.47 36.36
CA ILE A 261 -22.34 25.15 34.94
C ILE A 261 -22.03 26.39 34.08
N ALA A 262 -22.41 27.59 34.51
CA ALA A 262 -22.22 28.83 33.74
C ALA A 262 -20.76 29.33 33.65
N SER A 263 -19.82 28.76 34.41
CA SER A 263 -18.43 29.25 34.51
C SER A 263 -17.43 28.63 33.52
N LEU A 264 -17.84 27.63 32.73
CA LEU A 264 -16.94 26.87 31.84
C LEU A 264 -16.88 27.36 30.39
N GLN A 265 -17.53 28.47 30.03
CA GLN A 265 -17.60 28.93 28.63
C GLN A 265 -16.32 29.59 28.08
N ASN A 266 -15.26 29.77 28.89
CA ASN A 266 -14.06 30.53 28.48
C ASN A 266 -12.73 29.75 28.51
N TYR A 267 -12.75 28.41 28.58
CA TYR A 267 -11.50 27.64 28.61
C TYR A 267 -11.06 27.18 27.22
N SER A 268 -9.87 27.65 26.82
CA SER A 268 -9.22 27.31 25.54
C SER A 268 -8.75 25.85 25.55
N PRO A 269 -8.89 25.09 24.46
CA PRO A 269 -8.58 23.66 24.44
C PRO A 269 -7.07 23.45 24.36
N THR A 270 -6.41 23.27 25.51
CA THR A 270 -5.10 22.65 25.55
C THR A 270 -5.27 21.14 25.45
N PHE A 271 -4.58 20.51 24.48
CA PHE A 271 -4.57 19.06 24.30
C PHE A 271 -4.35 18.34 25.64
N SER A 272 -5.23 17.37 25.95
CA SER A 272 -5.12 16.53 27.14
C SER A 272 -3.74 15.86 27.22
N GLN A 273 -3.22 15.75 28.44
CA GLN A 273 -1.92 15.14 28.75
C GLN A 273 -1.84 13.67 28.28
N ALA A 274 -2.99 13.02 28.03
CA ALA A 274 -3.10 11.69 27.45
C ALA A 274 -2.75 11.61 25.94
N CYS A 275 -2.69 12.76 25.23
CA CYS A 275 -2.38 12.83 23.80
C CYS A 275 -0.91 13.24 23.53
N MET A 276 -0.07 13.38 24.58
CA MET A 276 1.35 13.71 24.45
C MET A 276 2.17 12.51 23.93
N PRO A 277 3.18 12.72 23.07
CA PRO A 277 4.13 11.67 22.72
C PRO A 277 4.97 11.29 23.95
N ASN A 278 5.23 9.98 24.12
CA ASN A 278 6.27 9.48 25.04
C ASN A 278 7.67 9.82 24.53
#